data_AF-A0A8J1YW17-F1
#
_entry.id   AF-A0A8J1YW17-F1
#
_cell.length_a   1.000
_cell.length_b   1.000
_cell.length_c   1.000
_cell.angle_alpha   90.00
_cell.angle_beta   90.00
_cell.angle_gamma   90.00
#
_symmetry.space_group_name_H-M   'P 1'
#
loop_
_entity.id
_entity.type
_entity.pdbx_description
1 polymer ?
#
loop_
_entity_poly.entity_id
_entity_poly.type
_entity_poly.pdbx_seq_one_letter_code
_entity_poly.pdbx_strand_id
1 'polypeptide(L)'
;MPWFKKSASPIPAALAPGDEVVAKFHGYRDNPDGPDNPWFSGTVREVDEEAGTCEVVFCDGDVSVALTADEVLLAPGRAEDYGKGSKRGSKPDGAKPVRIGPKDLRTGDEVVAKFDQYRGNSDNPWFSGLVTDIDDDEHTCEVTFCDGDVSRNLQAHEVLFAPGRDEDYGKGAKRGLKPDVVCEVRIGPGGGKKMRYVQTEQELQALVDEKGVILIFSASWCPPCKKLKKRLMEERIAKELEKFVHFAVVDVDESKALSRKYEIEAMPTIVYLQKTSLVAFDVVVGGRGNLSSTLAEFREVAPELAGVS
;
A
#
# COMPACT_ATOMS: atom_id res chain seq x y z
N MET A 1 3.63 33.32 -9.89
CA MET A 1 3.67 33.19 -8.41
C MET A 1 4.61 32.05 -8.10
N PRO A 2 5.69 32.25 -7.30
CA PRO A 2 6.59 31.15 -6.98
C PRO A 2 5.86 30.21 -6.03
N TRP A 3 5.60 29.00 -6.52
CA TRP A 3 5.06 27.88 -5.76
C TRP A 3 6.06 27.55 -4.65
N PHE A 4 5.59 27.47 -3.41
CA PHE A 4 6.40 26.98 -2.32
C PHE A 4 6.83 25.54 -2.67
N LYS A 5 8.13 25.31 -2.87
CA LYS A 5 8.70 23.96 -2.83
C LYS A 5 8.31 23.38 -1.48
N LYS A 6 7.34 22.46 -1.44
CA LYS A 6 7.10 21.65 -0.25
C LYS A 6 8.45 21.02 0.09
N SER A 7 8.95 21.27 1.30
CA SER A 7 10.11 20.56 1.80
C SER A 7 9.81 19.06 1.67
N ALA A 8 10.53 18.36 0.80
CA ALA A 8 10.33 16.93 0.62
C ALA A 8 10.54 16.27 1.99
N SER A 9 9.58 15.44 2.41
CA SER A 9 9.81 14.63 3.61
C SER A 9 11.02 13.73 3.33
N PRO A 10 12.02 13.68 4.21
CA PRO A 10 13.21 12.88 3.97
C PRO A 10 12.80 11.41 3.82
N ILE A 11 13.40 10.73 2.83
CA ILE A 11 13.20 9.29 2.64
C ILE A 11 13.60 8.59 3.94
N PRO A 12 12.74 7.76 4.56
CA PRO A 12 13.09 6.99 5.74
C PRO A 12 14.35 6.15 5.50
N ALA A 13 15.18 6.01 6.53
CA ALA A 13 16.40 5.22 6.45
C ALA A 13 16.06 3.74 6.21
N ALA A 14 16.82 3.09 5.33
CA ALA A 14 16.73 1.64 5.16
C ALA A 14 17.24 0.96 6.41
N LEU A 15 16.43 0.09 6.98
CA LEU A 15 16.82 -0.70 8.12
C LEU A 15 17.81 -1.79 7.71
N ALA A 16 18.87 -1.99 8.50
CA ALA A 16 19.88 -3.02 8.27
C ALA A 16 20.14 -3.86 9.54
N PRO A 17 20.58 -5.12 9.40
CA PRO A 17 21.08 -5.89 10.53
C PRO A 17 22.19 -5.15 11.30
N GLY A 18 22.08 -5.14 12.63
CA GLY A 18 22.97 -4.40 13.52
C GLY A 18 22.49 -2.99 13.87
N ASP A 19 21.45 -2.47 13.21
CA ASP A 19 20.91 -1.15 13.55
C ASP A 19 20.34 -1.12 14.96
N GLU A 20 20.64 -0.02 15.63
CA GLU A 20 20.15 0.32 16.95
C GLU A 20 18.74 0.93 16.87
N VAL A 21 17.73 0.21 17.39
CA VAL A 21 16.32 0.58 17.23
C VAL A 21 15.53 0.60 18.53
N VAL A 22 14.43 1.32 18.53
CA VAL A 22 13.32 0.99 19.43
C VAL A 22 12.21 0.29 18.66
N ALA A 23 11.63 -0.76 19.25
CA ALA A 23 10.60 -1.55 18.60
C ALA A 23 9.46 -1.91 19.55
N LYS A 24 8.30 -2.27 18.98
CA LYS A 24 7.18 -2.86 19.73
C LYS A 24 7.48 -4.32 20.09
N PHE A 25 6.98 -4.77 21.22
CA PHE A 25 7.11 -6.17 21.65
C PHE A 25 5.83 -6.95 21.42
N HIS A 26 5.93 -8.09 20.72
CA HIS A 26 4.76 -8.89 20.34
C HIS A 26 3.99 -9.46 21.53
N GLY A 27 4.63 -9.71 22.67
CA GLY A 27 3.94 -10.17 23.88
C GLY A 27 2.88 -9.19 24.44
N TYR A 28 2.82 -7.95 23.93
CA TYR A 28 1.79 -6.98 24.27
C TYR A 28 0.72 -6.78 23.17
N ARG A 29 0.83 -7.44 21.99
CA ARG A 29 -0.16 -7.29 20.90
C ARG A 29 -1.56 -7.79 21.27
N ASP A 30 -1.64 -8.82 22.13
CA ASP A 30 -2.90 -9.48 22.51
C ASP A 30 -3.37 -9.17 23.94
N ASN A 31 -2.79 -8.16 24.62
CA ASN A 31 -3.13 -7.86 26.01
C ASN A 31 -4.38 -6.95 26.10
N PRO A 32 -5.56 -7.45 26.51
CA PRO A 32 -6.80 -6.67 26.57
C PRO A 32 -6.85 -5.69 27.74
N ASP A 33 -5.95 -5.82 28.72
CA ASP A 33 -6.02 -5.15 30.03
C ASP A 33 -4.94 -4.07 30.28
N GLY A 34 -4.30 -3.51 29.23
CA GLY A 34 -3.22 -2.53 29.41
C GLY A 34 -3.20 -1.38 28.39
N PRO A 35 -3.18 -0.10 28.79
CA PRO A 35 -3.17 1.07 27.90
C PRO A 35 -1.84 1.34 27.17
N ASP A 36 -0.79 0.54 27.39
CA ASP A 36 0.53 0.79 26.84
C ASP A 36 0.97 -0.36 25.92
N ASN A 37 1.17 -0.05 24.64
CA ASN A 37 2.06 -0.80 23.74
C ASN A 37 3.42 -0.07 23.73
N PRO A 38 4.31 -0.27 24.73
CA PRO A 38 5.52 0.52 24.89
C PRO A 38 6.59 0.20 23.83
N TRP A 39 7.53 1.12 23.68
CA TRP A 39 8.71 0.97 22.83
C TRP A 39 9.88 0.45 23.67
N PHE A 40 10.60 -0.54 23.16
CA PHE A 40 11.75 -1.15 23.83
C PHE A 40 13.01 -1.03 22.99
N SER A 41 14.15 -0.83 23.65
CA SER A 41 15.46 -0.87 23.02
C SER A 41 15.81 -2.28 22.53
N GLY A 42 16.13 -2.40 21.25
CA GLY A 42 16.62 -3.64 20.65
C GLY A 42 17.49 -3.41 19.43
N THR A 43 18.16 -4.45 18.98
CA THR A 43 19.04 -4.42 17.82
C THR A 43 18.42 -5.28 16.73
N VAL A 44 18.41 -4.77 15.51
CA VAL A 44 17.92 -5.51 14.35
C VAL A 44 18.81 -6.71 14.11
N ARG A 45 18.24 -7.90 14.12
CA ARG A 45 18.96 -9.15 13.84
C ARG A 45 18.89 -9.49 12.35
N GLU A 46 17.70 -9.40 11.78
CA GLU A 46 17.43 -9.80 10.40
C GLU A 46 16.36 -8.89 9.80
N VAL A 47 16.42 -8.71 8.48
CA VAL A 47 15.48 -7.92 7.70
C VAL A 47 14.97 -8.81 6.57
N ASP A 48 13.67 -9.09 6.57
CA ASP A 48 12.98 -9.72 5.46
C ASP A 48 12.41 -8.61 4.58
N GLU A 49 13.19 -8.22 3.58
CA GLU A 49 12.79 -7.18 2.65
C GLU A 49 11.52 -7.58 1.90
N GLU A 50 11.39 -8.83 1.47
CA GLU A 50 10.24 -9.34 0.69
C GLU A 50 8.94 -9.24 1.47
N ALA A 51 8.93 -9.71 2.71
CA ALA A 51 7.78 -9.60 3.61
C ALA A 51 7.57 -8.16 4.14
N GLY A 52 8.56 -7.28 4.02
CA GLY A 52 8.51 -5.93 4.59
C GLY A 52 8.58 -5.95 6.12
N THR A 53 9.26 -6.96 6.70
CA THR A 53 9.33 -7.16 8.14
C THR A 53 10.75 -7.35 8.66
N CYS A 54 10.97 -7.21 9.97
CA CYS A 54 12.27 -7.47 10.58
C CYS A 54 12.16 -8.23 11.90
N GLU A 55 13.29 -8.79 12.31
CA GLU A 55 13.50 -9.39 13.62
C GLU A 55 14.34 -8.45 14.49
N VAL A 56 13.89 -8.20 15.72
CA VAL A 56 14.59 -7.37 16.71
C VAL A 56 14.84 -8.20 17.96
N VAL A 57 16.11 -8.18 18.42
CA VAL A 57 16.54 -8.74 19.69
C VAL A 57 16.61 -7.60 20.71
N PHE A 58 15.81 -7.66 21.76
CA PHE A 58 15.77 -6.65 22.81
C PHE A 58 16.95 -6.78 23.78
N CYS A 59 17.24 -5.72 24.53
CA CYS A 59 18.39 -5.69 25.45
C CYS A 59 18.32 -6.71 26.61
N ASP A 60 17.15 -7.27 26.93
CA ASP A 60 16.99 -8.40 27.86
C ASP A 60 17.12 -9.78 27.20
N GLY A 61 17.33 -9.83 25.89
CA GLY A 61 17.47 -11.07 25.12
C GLY A 61 16.16 -11.62 24.56
N ASP A 62 15.03 -10.96 24.84
CA ASP A 62 13.76 -11.29 24.19
C ASP A 62 13.80 -10.96 22.69
N VAL A 63 12.95 -11.62 21.91
CA VAL A 63 12.92 -11.47 20.45
C VAL A 63 11.51 -11.21 19.96
N SER A 64 11.36 -10.21 19.10
CA SER A 64 10.17 -10.02 18.26
C SER A 64 10.54 -10.29 16.81
N VAL A 65 9.77 -11.15 16.15
CA VAL A 65 9.89 -11.47 14.71
C VAL A 65 8.77 -10.79 13.93
N ALA A 66 8.91 -10.62 12.62
CA ALA A 66 7.85 -10.10 11.75
C ALA A 66 7.30 -8.70 12.15
N LEU A 67 8.16 -7.82 12.67
CA LEU A 67 7.82 -6.43 12.98
C LEU A 67 7.73 -5.59 11.70
N THR A 68 6.70 -4.76 11.58
CA THR A 68 6.53 -3.85 10.43
C THR A 68 7.25 -2.51 10.64
N ALA A 69 7.43 -1.73 9.56
CA ALA A 69 8.17 -0.47 9.61
C ALA A 69 7.56 0.60 10.55
N ASP A 70 6.27 0.53 10.86
CA ASP A 70 5.59 1.40 11.85
C ASP A 70 5.78 0.93 13.29
N GLU A 71 6.26 -0.29 13.50
CA GLU A 71 6.55 -0.88 14.80
C GLU A 71 8.02 -0.77 15.20
N VAL A 72 8.85 -0.14 14.37
CA VAL A 72 10.30 0.02 14.56
C VAL A 72 10.73 1.45 14.24
N LEU A 73 11.63 2.01 15.04
CA LEU A 73 12.23 3.32 14.80
C LEU A 73 13.74 3.23 14.98
N LEU A 74 14.49 3.87 14.08
CA LEU A 74 15.94 3.98 14.18
C LEU A 74 16.30 4.95 15.31
N ALA A 75 17.11 4.48 16.25
CA ALA A 75 17.47 5.22 17.46
C ALA A 75 18.94 4.93 17.83
N PRO A 76 19.91 5.47 17.06
CA PRO A 76 21.32 5.26 17.33
C PRO A 76 21.73 6.00 18.62
N GLY A 77 22.52 5.35 19.46
CA GLY A 77 22.95 5.88 20.76
C GLY A 77 21.83 5.94 21.81
N ARG A 78 20.72 5.21 21.61
CA ARG A 78 19.64 5.10 22.60
C ARG A 78 20.14 4.44 23.89
N ALA A 79 19.49 4.74 25.01
CA ALA A 79 19.79 4.06 26.27
C ALA A 79 19.25 2.61 26.26
N GLU A 80 20.03 1.67 26.81
CA GLU A 80 19.67 0.24 26.86
C GLU A 80 18.44 -0.06 27.73
N ASP A 81 18.10 0.83 28.67
CA ASP A 81 16.96 0.72 29.57
C ASP A 81 15.66 1.34 29.01
N TYR A 82 15.63 1.69 27.73
CA TYR A 82 14.44 2.26 27.10
C TYR A 82 13.27 1.26 27.12
N GLY A 83 12.08 1.71 27.55
CA GLY A 83 10.91 0.84 27.78
C GLY A 83 10.83 0.22 29.18
N LYS A 84 11.83 0.44 30.05
CA LYS A 84 11.85 -0.04 31.44
C LYS A 84 11.68 1.11 32.45
N GLY A 85 11.05 0.81 33.59
CA GLY A 85 10.89 1.76 34.70
C GLY A 85 10.21 3.07 34.31
N SER A 86 10.86 4.21 34.59
CA SER A 86 10.35 5.56 34.27
C SER A 86 10.42 5.93 32.77
N LYS A 87 11.02 5.09 31.92
CA LYS A 87 11.12 5.26 30.46
C LYS A 87 10.10 4.41 29.69
N ARG A 88 9.07 3.89 30.38
CA ARG A 88 7.99 3.08 29.78
C ARG A 88 6.93 4.00 29.13
N GLY A 89 6.47 3.65 27.93
CA GLY A 89 5.26 4.20 27.31
C GLY A 89 5.47 5.11 26.09
N SER A 90 6.38 6.09 26.15
CA SER A 90 6.49 7.11 25.10
C SER A 90 7.39 6.70 23.92
N LYS A 91 7.20 7.34 22.77
CA LYS A 91 8.15 7.31 21.64
C LYS A 91 9.42 8.09 22.05
N PRO A 92 10.64 7.61 21.75
CA PRO A 92 11.86 8.34 22.12
C PRO A 92 12.02 9.61 21.31
N ASP A 93 12.45 10.68 21.98
CA ASP A 93 12.88 11.90 21.32
C ASP A 93 14.07 11.60 20.40
N GLY A 94 13.97 12.02 19.14
CA GLY A 94 15.00 11.81 18.12
C GLY A 94 14.94 10.47 17.38
N ALA A 95 14.04 9.54 17.75
CA ALA A 95 13.86 8.28 17.02
C ALA A 95 13.22 8.53 15.64
N LYS A 96 13.84 7.99 14.59
CA LYS A 96 13.50 8.29 13.19
C LYS A 96 12.69 7.15 12.56
N PRO A 97 11.69 7.46 11.71
CA PRO A 97 11.03 6.45 10.89
C PRO A 97 12.02 5.68 10.02
N VAL A 98 11.71 4.41 9.78
CA VAL A 98 12.51 3.52 8.94
C VAL A 98 11.69 3.00 7.77
N ARG A 99 12.37 2.43 6.79
CA ARG A 99 11.78 1.55 5.78
C ARG A 99 12.41 0.18 5.90
N ILE A 100 11.61 -0.84 5.66
CA ILE A 100 12.07 -2.23 5.55
C ILE A 100 11.96 -2.62 4.08
N GLY A 101 13.09 -2.84 3.43
CA GLY A 101 13.16 -3.14 2.00
C GLY A 101 12.85 -1.95 1.07
N PRO A 102 12.63 -2.23 -0.23
CA PRO A 102 12.28 -1.24 -1.24
C PRO A 102 10.97 -0.53 -0.91
N LYS A 103 10.81 0.71 -1.39
CA LYS A 103 9.55 1.44 -1.23
C LYS A 103 8.49 0.86 -2.16
N ASP A 104 7.37 0.45 -1.60
CA ASP A 104 6.20 0.13 -2.42
C ASP A 104 5.71 1.38 -3.18
N LEU A 105 5.66 1.24 -4.50
CA LEU A 105 5.33 2.32 -5.42
C LEU A 105 3.84 2.62 -5.40
N ARG A 106 3.46 3.90 -5.47
CA ARG A 106 2.05 4.32 -5.50
C ARG A 106 1.80 5.32 -6.63
N THR A 107 0.59 5.33 -7.19
CA THR A 107 0.17 6.40 -8.10
C THR A 107 0.33 7.76 -7.42
N GLY A 108 0.93 8.71 -8.13
CA GLY A 108 1.29 10.03 -7.62
C GLY A 108 2.65 10.09 -6.94
N ASP A 109 3.39 8.98 -6.81
CA ASP A 109 4.76 9.03 -6.33
C ASP A 109 5.66 9.73 -7.35
N GLU A 110 6.51 10.62 -6.84
CA GLU A 110 7.56 11.31 -7.58
C GLU A 110 8.75 10.37 -7.80
N VAL A 111 9.09 10.10 -9.05
CA VAL A 111 10.13 9.13 -9.42
C VAL A 111 11.12 9.70 -10.44
N VAL A 112 12.33 9.15 -10.44
CA VAL A 112 13.11 9.13 -11.68
C VAL A 112 12.97 7.75 -12.31
N ALA A 113 12.71 7.70 -13.61
CA ALA A 113 12.48 6.46 -14.32
C ALA A 113 13.24 6.40 -15.64
N LYS A 114 13.48 5.20 -16.14
CA LYS A 114 13.94 4.99 -17.51
C LYS A 114 12.81 5.30 -18.48
N PHE A 115 13.18 5.78 -19.66
CA PHE A 115 12.25 5.96 -20.76
C PHE A 115 12.33 4.74 -21.67
N ASP A 116 11.21 4.08 -21.88
CA ASP A 116 11.09 2.79 -22.58
C ASP A 116 11.70 2.79 -23.99
N GLN A 117 11.65 3.92 -24.70
CA GLN A 117 12.27 4.08 -26.01
C GLN A 117 13.81 3.98 -26.01
N TYR A 118 14.46 4.14 -24.85
CA TYR A 118 15.91 3.98 -24.70
C TYR A 118 16.32 2.60 -24.20
N ARG A 119 15.39 1.64 -24.04
CA ARG A 119 15.75 0.27 -23.67
C ARG A 119 16.73 -0.33 -24.68
N GLY A 120 17.85 -0.85 -24.18
CA GLY A 120 18.92 -1.44 -25.01
C GLY A 120 19.90 -0.44 -25.62
N ASN A 121 19.67 0.87 -25.48
CA ASN A 121 20.64 1.88 -25.89
C ASN A 121 21.79 1.97 -24.87
N SER A 122 23.00 2.28 -25.37
CA SER A 122 24.17 2.55 -24.51
C SER A 122 23.97 3.80 -23.64
N ASP A 123 23.19 4.76 -24.14
CA ASP A 123 22.66 5.88 -23.38
C ASP A 123 21.22 5.55 -22.95
N ASN A 124 21.07 5.16 -21.68
CA ASN A 124 19.79 4.87 -21.04
C ASN A 124 19.64 5.80 -19.82
N PRO A 125 19.29 7.09 -20.00
CA PRO A 125 19.26 8.07 -18.93
C PRO A 125 18.03 7.93 -18.00
N TRP A 126 18.11 8.56 -16.83
CA TRP A 126 17.00 8.65 -15.88
C TRP A 126 16.28 10.00 -16.04
N PHE A 127 14.96 9.98 -16.11
CA PHE A 127 14.13 11.18 -16.28
C PHE A 127 13.16 11.36 -15.12
N SER A 128 12.90 12.61 -14.74
CA SER A 128 11.88 12.91 -13.74
C SER A 128 10.47 12.70 -14.28
N GLY A 129 9.66 11.94 -13.55
CA GLY A 129 8.26 11.67 -13.89
C GLY A 129 7.42 11.30 -12.68
N LEU A 130 6.11 11.22 -12.89
CA LEU A 130 5.11 10.87 -11.89
C LEU A 130 4.53 9.51 -12.23
N VAL A 131 4.40 8.62 -11.25
CA VAL A 131 3.69 7.34 -11.45
C VAL A 131 2.22 7.61 -11.68
N THR A 132 1.68 7.18 -12.82
CA THR A 132 0.27 7.41 -13.20
C THR A 132 -0.58 6.15 -13.16
N ASP A 133 0.04 4.96 -13.21
CA ASP A 133 -0.66 3.68 -13.14
C ASP A 133 0.27 2.58 -12.59
N ILE A 134 -0.29 1.56 -11.96
CA ILE A 134 0.43 0.39 -11.47
C ILE A 134 -0.37 -0.85 -11.89
N ASP A 135 0.33 -1.79 -12.53
CA ASP A 135 -0.15 -3.13 -12.82
C ASP A 135 0.47 -4.10 -11.80
N ASP A 136 -0.34 -4.47 -10.80
CA ASP A 136 0.09 -5.38 -9.73
C ASP A 136 0.30 -6.81 -10.24
N ASP A 137 -0.40 -7.23 -11.30
CA ASP A 137 -0.34 -8.59 -11.85
C ASP A 137 0.91 -8.77 -12.72
N GLU A 138 1.25 -7.76 -13.52
CA GLU A 138 2.46 -7.76 -14.36
C GLU A 138 3.70 -7.23 -13.63
N HIS A 139 3.55 -6.73 -12.41
CA HIS A 139 4.60 -6.06 -11.63
C HIS A 139 5.23 -4.88 -12.41
N THR A 140 4.38 -4.09 -13.10
CA THR A 140 4.83 -2.94 -13.90
C THR A 140 4.11 -1.64 -13.54
N CYS A 141 4.65 -0.50 -13.98
CA CYS A 141 3.98 0.79 -13.82
C CYS A 141 4.02 1.65 -15.08
N GLU A 142 3.14 2.65 -15.10
CA GLU A 142 3.16 3.76 -16.06
C GLU A 142 3.74 5.01 -15.37
N VAL A 143 4.64 5.70 -16.08
CA VAL A 143 5.22 6.98 -15.64
C VAL A 143 4.99 8.03 -16.71
N THR A 144 4.45 9.18 -16.29
CA THR A 144 4.36 10.40 -17.11
C THR A 144 5.49 11.35 -16.73
N PHE A 145 6.36 11.67 -17.69
CA PHE A 145 7.54 12.53 -17.50
C PHE A 145 7.17 14.02 -17.49
N CYS A 146 8.08 14.86 -16.99
CA CYS A 146 7.84 16.30 -16.84
C CYS A 146 7.60 17.05 -18.17
N ASP A 147 7.99 16.49 -19.32
CA ASP A 147 7.65 17.01 -20.66
C ASP A 147 6.32 16.49 -21.22
N GLY A 148 5.63 15.60 -20.49
CA GLY A 148 4.34 15.03 -20.89
C GLY A 148 4.46 13.71 -21.65
N ASP A 149 5.67 13.24 -21.94
CA ASP A 149 5.87 11.91 -22.50
C ASP A 149 5.49 10.82 -21.47
N VAL A 150 5.13 9.64 -21.96
CA VAL A 150 4.64 8.53 -21.12
C VAL A 150 5.35 7.25 -21.48
N SER A 151 5.92 6.55 -20.49
CA SER A 151 6.39 5.17 -20.63
C SER A 151 5.47 4.22 -19.86
N ARG A 152 5.21 3.07 -20.49
CA ARG A 152 4.37 2.00 -19.94
C ARG A 152 5.20 0.75 -19.68
N ASN A 153 4.66 -0.13 -18.84
CA ASN A 153 5.24 -1.44 -18.55
C ASN A 153 6.68 -1.33 -18.02
N LEU A 154 6.94 -0.29 -17.22
CA LEU A 154 8.24 -0.09 -16.57
C LEU A 154 8.39 -1.07 -15.41
N GLN A 155 9.53 -1.74 -15.35
CA GLN A 155 9.87 -2.70 -14.31
C GLN A 155 10.45 -1.99 -13.08
N ALA A 156 10.45 -2.66 -11.92
CA ALA A 156 10.92 -2.06 -10.66
C ALA A 156 12.35 -1.51 -10.74
N HIS A 157 13.27 -2.20 -11.42
CA HIS A 157 14.66 -1.77 -11.59
C HIS A 157 14.83 -0.57 -12.55
N GLU A 158 13.78 -0.20 -13.28
CA GLU A 158 13.74 0.94 -14.18
C GLU A 158 13.14 2.19 -13.53
N VAL A 159 12.78 2.12 -12.24
CA VAL A 159 12.11 3.19 -11.51
C VAL A 159 12.75 3.37 -10.14
N LEU A 160 12.92 4.62 -9.73
CA LEU A 160 13.48 4.99 -8.43
C LEU A 160 12.58 6.05 -7.79
N PHE A 161 12.15 5.80 -6.55
CA PHE A 161 11.40 6.78 -5.78
C PHE A 161 12.31 7.94 -5.39
N ALA A 162 11.92 9.16 -5.77
CA ALA A 162 12.76 10.35 -5.71
C ALA A 162 11.93 11.59 -5.33
N PRO A 163 11.39 11.67 -4.10
CA PRO A 163 10.57 12.80 -3.68
C PRO A 163 11.40 14.09 -3.68
N GLY A 164 10.86 15.16 -4.26
CA GLY A 164 11.53 16.45 -4.33
C GLY A 164 12.71 16.53 -5.30
N ARG A 165 12.89 15.52 -6.16
CA ARG A 165 13.81 15.55 -7.31
C ARG A 165 13.59 16.80 -8.17
N ASP A 166 14.64 17.24 -8.86
CA ASP A 166 14.50 18.32 -9.83
C ASP A 166 13.82 17.84 -11.12
N GLU A 167 13.00 18.69 -11.74
CA GLU A 167 12.25 18.37 -12.96
C GLU A 167 13.15 18.19 -14.21
N ASP A 168 14.41 18.65 -14.15
CA ASP A 168 15.37 18.62 -15.25
C ASP A 168 16.25 17.36 -15.28
N TYR A 169 16.01 16.36 -14.42
CA TYR A 169 16.71 15.07 -14.51
C TYR A 169 16.53 14.43 -15.89
N GLY A 170 17.62 13.90 -16.43
CA GLY A 170 17.67 13.35 -17.79
C GLY A 170 17.91 14.39 -18.88
N LYS A 171 17.95 15.68 -18.53
CA LYS A 171 18.19 16.80 -19.45
C LYS A 171 19.50 17.53 -19.11
N GLY A 172 20.13 18.11 -20.14
CA GLY A 172 21.32 18.94 -19.99
C GLY A 172 22.42 18.30 -19.14
N ALA A 173 22.89 19.02 -18.12
CA ALA A 173 23.96 18.58 -17.22
C ALA A 173 23.59 17.39 -16.33
N LYS A 174 22.31 17.04 -16.20
CA LYS A 174 21.83 15.90 -15.39
C LYS A 174 21.49 14.67 -16.24
N ARG A 175 21.79 14.68 -17.55
CA ARG A 175 21.62 13.50 -18.41
C ARG A 175 22.63 12.43 -18.00
N GLY A 176 22.13 11.22 -17.74
CA GLY A 176 22.96 10.08 -17.32
C GLY A 176 23.34 10.05 -15.85
N LEU A 177 23.00 11.09 -15.06
CA LEU A 177 23.22 11.07 -13.62
C LEU A 177 22.14 10.23 -12.93
N LYS A 178 22.56 9.37 -12.00
CA LYS A 178 21.66 8.76 -11.02
C LYS A 178 21.53 9.74 -9.85
N PRO A 179 20.32 10.11 -9.39
CA PRO A 179 20.20 11.07 -8.29
C PRO A 179 20.78 10.52 -6.99
N ASP A 180 21.32 11.42 -6.16
CA ASP A 180 21.90 11.06 -4.85
C ASP A 180 20.84 10.64 -3.82
N VAL A 181 19.59 11.08 -3.99
CA VAL A 181 18.47 10.80 -3.07
C VAL A 181 17.40 10.00 -3.81
N VAL A 182 17.63 8.69 -3.90
CA VAL A 182 16.71 7.72 -4.51
C VAL A 182 16.50 6.53 -3.60
N CYS A 183 15.29 5.99 -3.60
CA CYS A 183 14.95 4.72 -2.98
C CYS A 183 14.60 3.73 -4.09
N GLU A 184 15.15 2.52 -4.01
CA GLU A 184 14.65 1.41 -4.82
C GLU A 184 13.18 1.17 -4.52
N VAL A 185 12.46 0.69 -5.52
CA VAL A 185 11.01 0.52 -5.45
C VAL A 185 10.64 -0.94 -5.60
N ARG A 186 9.51 -1.31 -5.01
CA ARG A 186 8.80 -2.53 -5.34
C ARG A 186 7.57 -2.14 -6.16
N ILE A 187 7.37 -2.88 -7.26
CA ILE A 187 6.14 -2.83 -8.04
C ILE A 187 5.45 -4.18 -7.86
N GLY A 188 4.21 -4.14 -7.40
CA GLY A 188 3.48 -5.32 -6.96
C GLY A 188 2.62 -5.01 -5.74
N PRO A 189 2.02 -6.04 -5.11
CA PRO A 189 0.88 -5.91 -4.20
C PRO A 189 1.13 -5.19 -2.85
N GLY A 190 2.22 -4.44 -2.70
CA GLY A 190 2.53 -3.62 -1.52
C GLY A 190 2.22 -2.12 -1.67
N GLY A 191 1.85 -1.63 -2.86
CA GLY A 191 1.71 -0.18 -3.12
C GLY A 191 0.39 0.25 -3.75
N GLY A 192 -0.29 -0.66 -4.46
CA GLY A 192 -1.69 -0.56 -4.85
C GLY A 192 -2.60 -1.10 -3.76
N LYS A 193 -3.67 -0.38 -3.45
CA LYS A 193 -4.71 -0.81 -2.50
C LYS A 193 -5.27 -2.17 -2.94
N LYS A 194 -5.07 -3.20 -2.13
CA LYS A 194 -5.38 -4.57 -2.53
C LYS A 194 -6.89 -4.84 -2.50
N MET A 195 -7.50 -4.94 -3.67
CA MET A 195 -8.74 -5.70 -3.84
C MET A 195 -8.38 -7.19 -3.83
N ARG A 196 -8.92 -7.98 -2.89
CA ARG A 196 -8.61 -9.41 -2.75
C ARG A 196 -9.33 -10.21 -3.84
N TYR A 197 -8.64 -11.03 -4.63
CA TYR A 197 -9.31 -11.97 -5.52
C TYR A 197 -9.82 -13.16 -4.73
N VAL A 198 -11.06 -13.55 -4.96
CA VAL A 198 -11.76 -14.63 -4.26
C VAL A 198 -12.26 -15.62 -5.30
N GLN A 199 -11.85 -16.86 -5.16
CA GLN A 199 -12.23 -17.94 -6.07
C GLN A 199 -13.20 -18.92 -5.41
N THR A 200 -13.11 -19.07 -4.07
CA THR A 200 -13.90 -20.05 -3.33
C THR A 200 -14.85 -19.42 -2.33
N GLU A 201 -15.90 -20.16 -1.99
CA GLU A 201 -16.85 -19.73 -0.94
C GLU A 201 -16.20 -19.66 0.44
N GLN A 202 -15.20 -20.51 0.70
CA GLN A 202 -14.47 -20.53 1.97
C GLN A 202 -13.64 -19.25 2.15
N GLU A 203 -12.93 -18.83 1.10
CA GLU A 203 -12.22 -17.54 1.08
C GLU A 203 -13.19 -16.39 1.27
N LEU A 204 -14.33 -16.42 0.56
CA LEU A 204 -15.36 -15.39 0.70
C LEU A 204 -15.88 -15.29 2.13
N GLN A 205 -16.19 -16.42 2.75
CA GLN A 205 -16.74 -16.48 4.10
C GLN A 205 -15.73 -15.96 5.13
N ALA A 206 -14.44 -16.27 4.98
CA ALA A 206 -13.40 -15.75 5.86
C ALA A 206 -13.36 -14.21 5.86
N LEU A 207 -13.54 -13.57 4.70
CA LEU A 207 -13.62 -12.11 4.59
C LEU A 207 -14.89 -11.55 5.25
N VAL A 208 -16.02 -12.23 5.07
CA VAL A 208 -17.30 -11.83 5.66
C VAL A 208 -17.22 -11.85 7.18
N ASP A 209 -16.64 -12.91 7.76
CA ASP A 209 -16.56 -13.12 9.21
C ASP A 209 -15.63 -12.12 9.91
N GLU A 210 -14.59 -11.64 9.20
CA GLU A 210 -13.65 -10.63 9.69
C GLU A 210 -14.35 -9.27 9.87
N LYS A 211 -14.82 -8.65 8.77
CA LYS A 211 -15.46 -7.32 8.78
C LYS A 211 -16.46 -7.07 7.64
N GLY A 212 -16.97 -8.12 7.00
CA GLY A 212 -17.82 -7.97 5.81
C GLY A 212 -17.02 -7.61 4.55
N VAL A 213 -17.64 -7.76 3.38
CA VAL A 213 -16.96 -7.59 2.09
C VAL A 213 -17.86 -6.93 1.05
N ILE A 214 -17.30 -5.96 0.34
CA ILE A 214 -17.78 -5.45 -0.95
C ILE A 214 -17.11 -6.30 -2.03
N LEU A 215 -17.91 -7.14 -2.67
CA LEU A 215 -17.53 -8.09 -3.68
C LEU A 215 -17.83 -7.52 -5.08
N ILE A 216 -16.88 -7.60 -5.99
CA ILE A 216 -17.00 -7.07 -7.35
C ILE A 216 -16.85 -8.22 -8.33
N PHE A 217 -17.95 -8.59 -8.98
CA PHE A 217 -17.95 -9.54 -10.08
C PHE A 217 -17.42 -8.85 -11.33
N SER A 218 -16.34 -9.41 -11.88
CA SER A 218 -15.49 -8.79 -12.88
C SER A 218 -15.05 -9.79 -13.94
N ALA A 219 -14.42 -9.30 -15.00
CA ALA A 219 -13.73 -10.13 -15.97
C ALA A 219 -12.51 -9.39 -16.52
N SER A 220 -11.41 -10.10 -16.78
CA SER A 220 -10.18 -9.55 -17.34
C SER A 220 -10.37 -8.83 -18.69
N TRP A 221 -11.29 -9.33 -19.51
CA TRP A 221 -11.64 -8.79 -20.83
C TRP A 221 -12.69 -7.67 -20.80
N CYS A 222 -13.21 -7.28 -19.63
CA CYS A 222 -14.28 -6.28 -19.48
C CYS A 222 -13.71 -4.86 -19.25
N PRO A 223 -13.74 -3.95 -20.25
CA PRO A 223 -13.20 -2.60 -20.09
C PRO A 223 -13.93 -1.73 -19.05
N PRO A 224 -15.29 -1.78 -18.92
CA PRO A 224 -16.00 -1.10 -17.84
C PRO A 224 -15.54 -1.55 -16.45
N CYS A 225 -15.21 -2.83 -16.30
CA CYS A 225 -14.74 -3.40 -15.05
C CYS A 225 -13.37 -2.82 -14.64
N LYS A 226 -12.43 -2.70 -15.60
CA LYS A 226 -11.13 -2.06 -15.34
C LYS A 226 -11.29 -0.61 -14.88
N LYS A 227 -12.19 0.16 -15.54
CA LYS A 227 -12.51 1.54 -15.13
C LYS A 227 -13.12 1.62 -13.73
N LEU A 228 -14.01 0.69 -13.39
CA LEU A 228 -14.61 0.62 -12.06
C LEU A 228 -13.57 0.36 -10.97
N LYS A 229 -12.71 -0.67 -11.15
CA LYS A 229 -11.63 -0.99 -10.21
C LYS A 229 -10.74 0.23 -9.97
N LYS A 230 -10.30 0.90 -11.04
CA LYS A 230 -9.49 2.13 -10.96
C LYS A 230 -10.20 3.25 -10.19
N ARG A 231 -11.46 3.55 -10.53
CA ARG A 231 -12.23 4.58 -9.80
C ARG A 231 -12.41 4.24 -8.32
N LEU A 232 -12.73 2.99 -7.98
CA LEU A 232 -12.86 2.54 -6.59
C LEU A 232 -11.55 2.76 -5.81
N MET A 233 -10.40 2.43 -6.41
CA MET A 233 -9.11 2.65 -5.77
C MET A 233 -8.78 4.15 -5.60
N GLU A 234 -9.24 5.01 -6.50
CA GLU A 234 -9.02 6.46 -6.46
C GLU A 234 -9.98 7.18 -5.48
N GLU A 235 -11.18 6.66 -5.27
CA GLU A 235 -12.22 7.29 -4.45
C GLU A 235 -11.82 7.43 -2.98
N ARG A 236 -12.06 8.62 -2.42
CA ARG A 236 -11.78 8.90 -1.00
C ARG A 236 -12.69 8.10 -0.08
N ILE A 237 -13.95 7.92 -0.47
CA ILE A 237 -14.94 7.16 0.31
C ILE A 237 -14.52 5.70 0.43
N ALA A 238 -13.96 5.10 -0.63
CA ALA A 238 -13.43 3.75 -0.56
C ALA A 238 -12.30 3.61 0.47
N LYS A 239 -11.43 4.62 0.62
CA LYS A 239 -10.38 4.63 1.67
C LYS A 239 -10.97 4.61 3.08
N GLU A 240 -12.07 5.33 3.28
CA GLU A 240 -12.74 5.38 4.58
C GLU A 240 -13.43 4.04 4.88
N LEU A 241 -14.03 3.41 3.87
CA LEU A 241 -14.69 2.12 3.96
C LEU A 241 -13.73 0.94 4.14
N GLU A 242 -12.52 0.95 3.58
CA GLU A 242 -11.51 -0.12 3.72
C GLU A 242 -11.19 -0.47 5.19
N LYS A 243 -11.38 0.48 6.12
CA LYS A 243 -11.22 0.26 7.56
C LYS A 243 -12.28 -0.67 8.13
N PHE A 244 -13.47 -0.67 7.54
CA PHE A 244 -14.65 -1.33 8.06
C PHE A 244 -15.13 -2.50 7.21
N VAL A 245 -14.75 -2.58 5.92
CA VAL A 245 -15.11 -3.67 5.01
C VAL A 245 -13.93 -4.07 4.14
N HIS A 246 -13.90 -5.32 3.68
CA HIS A 246 -12.97 -5.74 2.63
C HIS A 246 -13.48 -5.33 1.25
N PHE A 247 -12.57 -5.07 0.32
CA PHE A 247 -12.89 -5.05 -1.10
C PHE A 247 -12.34 -6.33 -1.74
N ALA A 248 -13.19 -7.05 -2.46
CA ALA A 248 -12.82 -8.29 -3.13
C ALA A 248 -13.33 -8.34 -4.57
N VAL A 249 -12.65 -9.12 -5.41
CA VAL A 249 -13.00 -9.36 -6.81
C VAL A 249 -13.27 -10.84 -7.00
N VAL A 250 -14.33 -11.14 -7.74
CA VAL A 250 -14.56 -12.46 -8.30
C VAL A 250 -14.47 -12.34 -9.81
N ASP A 251 -13.51 -13.03 -10.41
CA ASP A 251 -13.51 -13.19 -11.86
C ASP A 251 -14.56 -14.25 -12.24
N VAL A 252 -15.50 -13.87 -13.11
CA VAL A 252 -16.62 -14.74 -13.50
C VAL A 252 -16.19 -15.94 -14.34
N ASP A 253 -15.05 -15.87 -15.01
CA ASP A 253 -14.49 -16.98 -15.77
C ASP A 253 -13.80 -17.99 -14.85
N GLU A 254 -13.14 -17.50 -13.79
CA GLU A 254 -12.41 -18.32 -12.82
C GLU A 254 -13.34 -18.95 -11.77
N SER A 255 -14.32 -18.20 -11.26
CA SER A 255 -15.23 -18.67 -10.20
C SER A 255 -16.69 -18.75 -10.66
N LYS A 256 -16.95 -19.66 -11.59
CA LYS A 256 -18.30 -19.95 -12.10
C LYS A 256 -19.28 -20.35 -10.99
N ALA A 257 -18.78 -20.96 -9.91
CA ALA A 257 -19.60 -21.37 -8.78
C ALA A 257 -20.15 -20.15 -8.02
N LEU A 258 -19.31 -19.17 -7.71
CA LEU A 258 -19.74 -17.93 -7.08
C LEU A 258 -20.64 -17.12 -8.01
N SER A 259 -20.29 -16.99 -9.29
CA SER A 259 -21.14 -16.27 -10.26
C SER A 259 -22.54 -16.86 -10.38
N ARG A 260 -22.66 -18.20 -10.36
CA ARG A 260 -23.98 -18.87 -10.36
C ARG A 260 -24.73 -18.67 -9.05
N LYS A 261 -24.04 -18.76 -7.91
CA LYS A 261 -24.65 -18.59 -6.58
C LYS A 261 -25.26 -17.20 -6.40
N TYR A 262 -24.59 -16.18 -6.92
CA TYR A 262 -25.04 -14.79 -6.85
C TYR A 262 -25.82 -14.33 -8.09
N GLU A 263 -26.22 -15.27 -8.97
CA GLU A 263 -27.04 -15.00 -10.15
C GLU A 263 -26.51 -13.84 -11.03
N ILE A 264 -25.19 -13.82 -11.25
CA ILE A 264 -24.53 -12.72 -11.96
C ILE A 264 -24.83 -12.80 -13.47
N GLU A 265 -25.61 -11.84 -13.96
CA GLU A 265 -26.00 -11.75 -15.37
C GLU A 265 -25.17 -10.73 -16.18
N ALA A 266 -24.52 -9.78 -15.50
CA ALA A 266 -23.76 -8.71 -16.12
C ALA A 266 -22.53 -8.34 -15.28
N MET A 267 -21.55 -7.71 -15.94
CA MET A 267 -20.35 -7.20 -15.28
C MET A 267 -20.11 -5.73 -15.67
N PRO A 268 -19.63 -4.88 -14.75
CA PRO A 268 -19.38 -5.21 -13.35
C PRO A 268 -20.66 -5.21 -12.50
N THR A 269 -20.74 -6.16 -11.56
CA THR A 269 -21.77 -6.19 -10.51
C THR A 269 -21.10 -6.10 -9.15
N ILE A 270 -21.64 -5.25 -8.27
CA ILE A 270 -21.15 -5.08 -6.90
C ILE A 270 -22.16 -5.70 -5.95
N VAL A 271 -21.68 -6.54 -5.02
CA VAL A 271 -22.46 -7.19 -3.96
C VAL A 271 -21.83 -6.86 -2.62
N TYR A 272 -22.64 -6.52 -1.62
CA TYR A 272 -22.16 -6.36 -0.24
C TYR A 272 -22.60 -7.54 0.64
N LEU A 273 -21.70 -8.02 1.48
CA LEU A 273 -21.94 -9.11 2.43
C LEU A 273 -21.52 -8.66 3.84
N GLN A 274 -22.44 -8.72 4.80
CA GLN A 274 -22.20 -8.36 6.19
C GLN A 274 -22.11 -9.61 7.08
N LYS A 275 -21.41 -9.49 8.21
CA LYS A 275 -21.15 -10.53 9.21
C LYS A 275 -22.41 -11.24 9.77
N THR A 276 -23.58 -10.60 9.77
CA THR A 276 -24.79 -11.16 10.42
C THR A 276 -26.07 -11.19 9.59
N SER A 277 -26.03 -10.82 8.30
CA SER A 277 -27.14 -11.07 7.38
C SER A 277 -26.70 -10.80 5.93
N LEU A 278 -27.10 -11.68 5.01
CA LEU A 278 -26.97 -11.44 3.57
C LEU A 278 -27.87 -10.27 3.21
N VAL A 279 -27.30 -9.06 3.11
CA VAL A 279 -27.97 -7.93 2.46
C VAL A 279 -27.37 -7.80 1.06
N ALA A 280 -27.82 -8.65 0.16
CA ALA A 280 -27.44 -8.57 -1.25
C ALA A 280 -28.15 -7.35 -1.88
N PHE A 281 -27.39 -6.27 -2.10
CA PHE A 281 -27.78 -5.24 -3.06
C PHE A 281 -27.12 -5.58 -4.38
N ASP A 282 -27.94 -5.82 -5.41
CA ASP A 282 -27.44 -5.88 -6.78
C ASP A 282 -27.33 -4.44 -7.29
N VAL A 283 -26.10 -3.94 -7.40
CA VAL A 283 -25.84 -2.67 -8.07
C VAL A 283 -25.06 -2.96 -9.36
N VAL A 284 -25.81 -3.02 -10.46
CA VAL A 284 -25.25 -3.06 -11.81
C VAL A 284 -24.74 -1.65 -12.15
N VAL A 285 -23.42 -1.47 -12.11
CA VAL A 285 -22.79 -0.21 -12.54
C VAL A 285 -22.65 -0.24 -14.06
N GLY A 286 -23.80 -0.08 -14.73
CA GLY A 286 -23.92 -0.24 -16.18
C GLY A 286 -25.19 0.43 -16.72
N GLY A 287 -25.20 1.76 -16.72
CA GLY A 287 -26.27 2.58 -17.31
C GLY A 287 -26.96 3.49 -16.29
N ARG A 288 -26.43 4.71 -16.13
CA ARG A 288 -26.95 5.84 -15.32
C ARG A 288 -26.70 5.85 -13.80
N GLY A 289 -26.07 4.83 -13.21
CA GLY A 289 -25.63 4.88 -11.80
C GLY A 289 -24.24 5.54 -11.65
N ASN A 290 -24.06 6.41 -10.64
CA ASN A 290 -22.76 7.00 -10.29
C ASN A 290 -22.12 6.20 -9.13
N LEU A 291 -20.86 5.80 -9.26
CA LEU A 291 -20.13 5.07 -8.22
C LEU A 291 -20.14 5.81 -6.87
N SER A 292 -20.04 7.15 -6.90
CA SER A 292 -20.04 7.94 -5.66
C SER A 292 -21.39 7.91 -4.95
N SER A 293 -22.50 7.83 -5.68
CA SER A 293 -23.83 7.67 -5.06
C SER A 293 -24.00 6.26 -4.51
N THR A 294 -23.51 5.24 -5.23
CA THR A 294 -23.52 3.85 -4.73
C THR A 294 -22.70 3.68 -3.44
N LEU A 295 -21.48 4.25 -3.39
CA LEU A 295 -20.66 4.23 -2.17
C LEU A 295 -21.27 5.06 -1.02
N ALA A 296 -22.00 6.13 -1.34
CA ALA A 296 -22.73 6.92 -0.34
C ALA A 296 -23.96 6.16 0.19
N GLU A 297 -24.72 5.49 -0.67
CA GLU A 297 -25.84 4.60 -0.28
C GLU A 297 -25.34 3.48 0.63
N PHE A 298 -24.17 2.88 0.36
CA PHE A 298 -23.57 1.90 1.26
C PHE A 298 -23.33 2.47 2.67
N ARG A 299 -22.93 3.74 2.78
CA ARG A 299 -22.74 4.42 4.07
C ARG A 299 -24.05 4.64 4.81
N GLU A 300 -25.15 4.89 4.09
CA GLU A 300 -26.48 5.07 4.70
C GLU A 300 -27.10 3.74 5.15
N VAL A 301 -26.87 2.67 4.39
CA VAL A 301 -27.45 1.33 4.65
C VAL A 301 -26.69 0.56 5.72
N ALA A 302 -25.40 0.84 5.91
CA ALA A 302 -24.57 0.26 6.96
C ALA A 302 -24.07 1.35 7.93
N PRO A 303 -24.98 2.02 8.70
CA PRO A 303 -24.64 3.14 9.57
C PRO A 303 -23.68 2.76 10.72
N GLU A 304 -23.60 1.47 11.06
CA GLU A 304 -22.63 0.91 11.99
C GLU A 304 -21.18 0.92 11.49
N LEU A 305 -20.94 1.02 10.17
CA LEU A 305 -19.60 1.31 9.62
C LEU A 305 -19.21 2.79 9.80
N ALA A 306 -20.17 3.66 10.11
CA ALA A 306 -19.92 5.08 10.41
C ALA A 306 -19.89 5.38 11.93
N GLY A 307 -20.02 4.36 12.78
CA GLY A 307 -20.49 4.49 14.16
C GLY A 307 -19.58 3.94 15.27
N VAL A 308 -18.25 4.02 15.14
CA VAL A 308 -17.38 3.99 16.32
C VAL A 308 -16.82 5.41 16.50
N SER A 309 -17.46 6.15 17.41
CA SER A 309 -17.04 7.46 17.91
C SER A 309 -15.66 7.41 18.54
#